data_AF-A0A8H8DAW4-F1
#
_entry.id   AF-A0A8H8DAW4-F1
#
_cell.length_a   1.000
_cell.length_b   1.000
_cell.length_c   1.000
_cell.angle_alpha   90.00
_cell.angle_beta   90.00
_cell.angle_gamma   90.00
#
_symmetry.space_group_name_H-M   'P 1'
#
loop_
_entity.id
_entity.type
_entity.pdbx_description
1 polymer ?
#
loop_
_entity_poly.entity_id
_entity_poly.type
_entity_poly.pdbx_seq_one_letter_code
_entity_poly.pdbx_strand_id
1 'polypeptide(L)'
;MSQGAPMTHKFVVGTLAILLGGYVTYKTGSDFQFIKYEPHSPEEVARRKREKVPTRMEVLETATLDLTPEAKERIGRKLLMEQEKKRQLEKEQQSESSLGK
;
A
#
# COMPACT_ATOMS: atom_id res chain seq x y z
N MET A 1 1.50 -14.30 48.58
CA MET A 1 1.52 -12.82 48.45
C MET A 1 1.97 -12.51 47.03
N SER A 2 1.14 -11.76 46.29
CA SER A 2 1.34 -11.48 44.86
C SER A 2 2.66 -10.76 44.63
N GLN A 3 3.61 -11.43 44.00
CA GLN A 3 4.90 -10.85 43.61
C GLN A 3 4.64 -10.01 42.35
N GLY A 4 4.24 -8.75 42.56
CA GLY A 4 4.03 -7.78 41.49
C GLY A 4 5.34 -7.54 40.74
N ALA A 5 5.59 -8.33 39.69
CA ALA A 5 6.68 -8.07 38.76
C ALA A 5 6.52 -6.65 38.21
N PRO A 6 7.60 -5.86 38.14
CA PRO A 6 7.52 -4.46 37.77
C PRO A 6 6.84 -4.35 36.40
N MET A 7 5.86 -3.45 36.29
CA MET A 7 5.08 -3.19 35.07
C MET A 7 5.96 -2.74 33.87
N THR A 8 7.27 -2.59 34.07
CA THR A 8 8.28 -2.24 33.07
C THR A 8 8.23 -3.13 31.83
N HIS A 9 8.05 -4.44 31.99
CA HIS A 9 7.95 -5.36 30.85
C HIS A 9 6.74 -5.06 29.94
N LYS A 10 5.61 -4.62 30.51
CA LYS A 10 4.41 -4.26 29.73
C LYS A 10 4.61 -2.98 28.94
N PHE A 11 5.32 -2.00 29.52
CA PHE A 11 5.68 -0.78 28.82
C PHE A 11 6.61 -1.06 27.64
N VAL A 12 7.65 -1.89 27.84
CA VAL A 12 8.58 -2.27 26.76
C VAL A 12 7.85 -2.98 25.62
N VAL A 13 7.00 -3.96 25.94
CA VAL A 13 6.20 -4.68 24.93
C VAL A 13 5.22 -3.74 24.22
N GLY A 14 4.57 -2.84 24.96
CA GLY A 14 3.65 -1.85 24.38
C GLY A 14 4.34 -0.90 23.42
N THR A 15 5.51 -0.38 23.77
CA THR A 15 6.29 0.50 22.89
C THR A 15 6.73 -0.22 21.61
N LEU A 16 7.21 -1.45 21.71
CA LEU A 16 7.55 -2.26 20.54
C LEU A 16 6.34 -2.50 19.63
N ALA A 17 5.18 -2.80 20.22
CA ALA A 17 3.95 -3.00 19.46
C ALA A 17 3.52 -1.75 18.69
N ILE A 18 3.60 -0.57 19.29
CA ILE A 18 3.27 0.70 18.63
C ILE A 18 4.24 0.98 17.48
N LEU A 19 5.54 0.80 17.69
CA LEU A 19 6.55 1.02 16.65
C LEU A 19 6.36 0.07 15.47
N LEU A 20 6.11 -1.21 15.74
CA LEU A 20 5.83 -2.20 14.71
C LEU A 20 4.53 -1.91 13.97
N GLY A 21 3.46 -1.58 14.69
CA GLY A 21 2.17 -1.21 14.10
C GLY A 21 2.27 0.04 13.23
N GLY A 22 2.99 1.06 13.70
CA GLY A 22 3.26 2.29 12.94
C GLY A 22 4.05 2.02 11.67
N TYR A 23 5.10 1.19 11.75
CA TYR A 23 5.90 0.82 10.58
C TYR A 23 5.09 0.06 9.53
N VAL A 24 4.29 -0.93 9.96
CA VAL A 24 3.41 -1.68 9.06
C VAL A 24 2.42 -0.75 8.39
N THR A 25 1.74 0.10 9.16
CA THR A 25 0.76 1.06 8.66
C THR A 25 1.38 2.03 7.66
N TYR A 26 2.58 2.56 7.95
CA TYR A 26 3.32 3.44 7.05
C TYR A 26 3.65 2.73 5.74
N LYS A 27 4.20 1.50 5.82
CA LYS A 27 4.59 0.72 4.64
C LYS A 27 3.40 0.35 3.76
N THR A 28 2.25 0.03 4.36
CA THR A 28 1.03 -0.27 3.60
C THR A 28 0.39 0.99 3.04
N GLY A 29 0.44 2.11 3.77
CA GLY A 29 -0.17 3.36 3.37
C GLY A 29 0.62 4.11 2.29
N SER A 30 1.96 4.01 2.29
CA SER A 30 2.83 4.77 1.37
C SER A 30 2.67 4.38 -0.10
N ASP A 31 2.07 3.22 -0.37
CA ASP A 31 1.88 2.74 -1.74
C ASP A 31 0.66 3.37 -2.42
N PHE A 32 -0.22 4.05 -1.67
CA PHE A 32 -1.45 4.62 -2.18
C PHE A 32 -1.37 6.14 -2.34
N GLN A 33 -1.91 6.64 -3.44
CA GLN A 33 -2.08 8.05 -3.70
C GLN A 33 -3.41 8.50 -3.09
N PHE A 34 -3.33 9.19 -1.94
CA PHE A 34 -4.51 9.50 -1.15
C PHE A 34 -5.46 10.52 -1.81
N ILE A 35 -4.97 11.40 -2.70
CA ILE A 35 -5.80 12.45 -3.31
C ILE A 35 -5.23 12.85 -4.68
N LYS A 36 -5.96 12.60 -5.78
CA LYS A 36 -5.81 13.39 -7.02
C LYS A 36 -6.68 14.64 -6.88
N TYR A 37 -6.16 15.68 -6.23
CA TYR A 37 -6.85 16.96 -6.20
C TYR A 37 -6.49 17.69 -7.51
N GLU A 38 -7.37 17.59 -8.49
CA GLU A 38 -7.31 18.48 -9.65
C GLU A 38 -8.06 19.76 -9.29
N PRO A 39 -7.37 20.92 -9.16
CA PRO A 39 -8.05 22.17 -8.89
C PRO A 39 -8.99 22.48 -10.06
N HIS A 40 -10.24 22.84 -9.73
CA HIS A 40 -11.19 23.31 -10.73
C HIS A 40 -10.63 24.51 -11.50
N SER A 41 -10.99 24.60 -12.78
CA SER A 41 -10.56 25.73 -13.62
C SER A 41 -11.05 27.05 -13.02
N PRO A 42 -10.31 28.16 -13.22
CA PRO A 42 -10.66 29.46 -12.63
C PRO A 42 -12.04 29.96 -13.08
N GLU A 43 -12.47 29.62 -14.29
CA GLU A 43 -13.81 29.92 -14.80
C GLU A 43 -14.91 29.16 -14.05
N GLU A 44 -14.68 27.89 -13.74
CA GLU A 44 -15.63 27.05 -13.01
C GLU A 44 -15.77 27.50 -11.55
N VAL A 45 -14.66 27.90 -10.92
CA VAL A 45 -14.66 28.49 -9.57
C VAL A 45 -15.46 29.81 -9.55
N ALA A 46 -15.27 30.67 -10.54
CA ALA A 46 -16.00 31.93 -10.66
C ALA A 46 -17.51 31.70 -10.86
N ARG A 47 -17.90 30.71 -11.67
CA ARG A 47 -19.32 30.32 -11.86
C ARG A 47 -19.93 29.80 -10.57
N ARG A 48 -19.27 28.83 -9.90
CA ARG A 48 -19.76 28.26 -8.63
C ARG A 48 -19.91 29.31 -7.52
N LYS A 49 -19.02 30.30 -7.48
CA LYS A 49 -19.10 31.42 -6.54
C LYS A 49 -20.30 32.34 -6.83
N ARG A 50 -20.65 32.57 -8.10
CA ARG A 50 -21.85 33.33 -8.50
C ARG A 50 -23.14 32.57 -8.20
N GLU A 51 -23.15 31.27 -8.47
CA GLU A 51 -24.33 30.40 -8.31
C GLU A 51 -24.51 29.88 -6.87
N LYS A 52 -23.60 30.22 -5.94
CA LYS A 52 -23.59 29.77 -4.53
C LYS A 52 -23.71 28.26 -4.39
N VAL A 53 -23.05 27.51 -5.29
CA VAL A 53 -23.06 26.05 -5.26
C VAL A 53 -22.35 25.58 -3.97
N PRO A 54 -23.02 24.80 -3.10
CA PRO A 54 -22.39 24.31 -1.87
C PRO A 54 -21.31 23.28 -2.19
N THR A 55 -20.25 23.27 -1.39
CA THR A 55 -19.20 22.25 -1.46
C THR A 55 -19.82 20.88 -1.18
N ARG A 56 -19.76 19.98 -2.15
CA ARG A 56 -20.17 18.58 -2.00
C ARG A 56 -18.94 17.69 -2.12
N MET A 57 -18.78 16.79 -1.16
CA MET A 57 -17.77 15.75 -1.19
C MET A 57 -18.49 14.44 -1.46
N GLU A 58 -18.47 13.99 -2.72
CA GLU A 58 -19.09 12.74 -3.14
C GLU A 58 -18.00 11.65 -3.16
N VAL A 59 -18.16 10.64 -2.32
CA VAL A 59 -17.30 9.44 -2.32
C VAL A 59 -17.91 8.47 -3.32
N LEU A 60 -17.31 8.35 -4.50
CA LEU A 60 -17.75 7.41 -5.52
C LEU A 60 -17.36 6.00 -5.07
N GLU A 61 -18.27 5.02 -5.15
CA GLU A 61 -17.99 3.61 -4.82
C GLU A 61 -16.90 3.01 -5.73
N THR A 62 -16.70 3.58 -6.92
CA THR A 62 -15.65 3.22 -7.87
C THR A 62 -14.31 3.92 -7.60
N ALA A 63 -14.23 4.82 -6.62
CA ALA A 63 -13.00 5.50 -6.24
C ALA A 63 -12.09 4.54 -5.46
N THR A 64 -11.45 3.62 -6.18
CA THR A 64 -10.36 2.82 -5.65
C THR A 64 -9.12 3.69 -5.44
N LEU A 65 -8.41 3.47 -4.34
CA LEU A 65 -7.11 4.11 -4.09
C LEU A 65 -6.14 3.77 -5.23
N ASP A 66 -5.72 4.79 -5.98
CA ASP A 66 -4.71 4.64 -7.01
C ASP A 66 -3.35 4.34 -6.37
N LEU A 67 -2.58 3.43 -6.96
CA LEU A 67 -1.19 3.19 -6.55
C LEU A 67 -0.28 4.33 -7.03
N THR A 68 0.70 4.71 -6.21
CA THR A 68 1.75 5.65 -6.59
C THR A 68 2.58 5.11 -7.76
N PRO A 69 3.17 5.96 -8.62
CA PRO A 69 3.99 5.51 -9.74
C PRO A 69 5.18 4.64 -9.27
N GLU A 70 5.82 5.01 -8.16
CA GLU A 70 6.90 4.24 -7.54
C GLU A 70 6.43 2.84 -7.08
N ALA A 71 5.24 2.75 -6.47
CA ALA A 71 4.67 1.47 -6.07
C ALA A 71 4.34 0.57 -7.28
N LYS A 72 3.81 1.15 -8.35
CA LYS A 72 3.56 0.43 -9.62
C LYS A 72 4.83 -0.14 -10.21
N GLU A 73 5.92 0.63 -10.25
CA GLU A 73 7.21 0.14 -10.72
C GLU A 73 7.76 -1.00 -9.83
N ARG A 74 7.69 -0.84 -8.51
CA ARG A 74 8.17 -1.83 -7.56
C ARG A 74 7.40 -3.15 -7.68
N ILE A 75 6.08 -3.09 -7.83
CA ILE A 75 5.24 -4.28 -8.04
C ILE A 75 5.56 -4.91 -9.39
N GLY A 76 5.69 -4.11 -10.46
CA GLY A 76 6.06 -4.58 -11.79
C GLY A 76 7.38 -5.35 -11.79
N ARG A 77 8.43 -4.82 -11.14
CA ARG A 77 9.73 -5.50 -11.03
C ARG A 77 9.63 -6.83 -10.27
N LYS A 78 8.87 -6.87 -9.16
CA LYS A 78 8.68 -8.11 -8.39
C LYS A 78 7.98 -9.18 -9.21
N LEU A 79 6.93 -8.82 -9.95
CA LEU A 79 6.19 -9.76 -10.79
C LEU A 79 7.08 -10.33 -11.90
N LEU A 80 7.91 -9.51 -12.53
CA LEU A 80 8.87 -9.95 -13.54
C LEU A 80 9.88 -10.95 -12.96
N MET A 81 10.47 -10.64 -11.80
CA MET A 81 11.41 -11.54 -11.13
C MET A 81 10.78 -12.88 -10.74
N GLU A 82 9.52 -12.87 -10.25
CA GLU A 82 8.80 -14.11 -9.93
C GLU A 82 8.50 -14.96 -11.18
N GLN A 83 8.18 -14.33 -12.31
CA GLN A 83 7.98 -15.03 -13.58
C GLN A 83 9.27 -15.66 -14.09
N GLU A 84 10.40 -14.95 -13.99
CA GLU A 84 11.71 -15.48 -14.36
C GLU A 84 12.11 -16.67 -13.49
N LYS A 85 11.89 -16.57 -12.17
CA LYS A 85 12.18 -17.66 -11.23
C LYS A 85 11.32 -18.90 -11.50
N LYS A 86 10.02 -18.73 -11.79
CA LYS A 86 9.15 -19.84 -12.20
C LYS A 86 9.62 -20.51 -13.48
N ARG A 87 10.01 -19.72 -14.49
CA ARG A 87 10.53 -20.24 -15.76
C ARG A 87 11.85 -21.00 -15.59
N GLN A 88 12.71 -20.59 -14.65
CA GLN A 88 13.93 -21.33 -14.31
C GLN A 88 13.62 -22.67 -13.65
N LEU A 89 12.71 -22.69 -12.67
CA LEU A 89 12.25 -23.91 -12.02
C LEU A 89 11.63 -24.91 -13.00
N GLU A 90 10.81 -24.43 -13.94
CA GLU A 90 10.21 -25.27 -14.99
C GLU A 90 11.28 -25.88 -15.93
N LYS A 91 12.32 -25.12 -16.26
CA LYS A 91 13.44 -25.62 -17.08
C LYS A 91 14.28 -26.65 -16.33
N GLU A 92 14.54 -26.43 -15.05
CA GLU A 92 15.26 -27.40 -14.20
C GLU A 92 14.47 -28.71 -14.10
N GLN A 93 13.16 -28.64 -13.83
CA GLN A 93 12.29 -29.82 -13.78
C GLN A 93 12.20 -30.57 -15.12
N GLN A 94 12.13 -29.86 -16.25
CA GLN A 94 12.15 -30.49 -17.57
C GLN A 94 13.50 -31.17 -17.86
N SER A 95 14.61 -30.53 -17.48
CA SER A 95 15.95 -31.08 -17.67
C SER A 95 16.17 -32.35 -16.84
N GLU A 96 15.75 -32.37 -15.57
CA GLU A 96 15.82 -33.55 -14.71
C GLU A 96 14.90 -34.69 -15.19
N SER A 97 13.72 -34.38 -15.71
CA SER A 97 12.81 -35.39 -16.30
C SER A 97 13.35 -36.02 -17.59
N SER A 98 14.24 -35.32 -18.30
CA SER A 98 14.83 -35.77 -19.56
C SER A 98 16.11 -36.59 -19.40
N LEU A 99 16.83 -36.45 -18.28
CA LEU A 99 18.01 -37.26 -17.94
C LEU A 99 17.68 -38.55 -17.17
N GLY A 100 16.45 -38.69 -16.67
CA GLY A 100 16.00 -39.86 -15.90
C GLY A 100 15.35 -40.99 -16.73
N LYS A 101 15.53 -41.02 -18.05
CA LYS A 101 15.06 -42.10 -18.94
C LYS A 101 16.20 -42.80 -19.65
#